data_AF-A0A1V6GRK0-F1
#
_entry.id   AF-A0A1V6GRK0-F1
#
_cell.length_a   1.000
_cell.length_b   1.000
_cell.length_c   1.000
_cell.angle_alpha   90.00
_cell.angle_beta   90.00
_cell.angle_gamma   90.00
#
_symmetry.space_group_name_H-M   'P 1'
#
loop_
_entity.id
_entity.type
_entity.pdbx_description
1 polymer ?
#
loop_
_entity_poly.entity_id
_entity_poly.type
_entity_poly.pdbx_seq_one_letter_code
_entity_poly.pdbx_strand_id
1 'polypeptide(L)'
;MPAPLSQVTVPWPARPLPPVAAPINTAIQPLFLPYQDYGDAVSRETAAIAIGRVDNNSDIMHLQSGGYLLPTDNPLEAFLYAPDDASDTLLPFVLYRRQVANSLFPSVSGQYVQVTPMIEHFASAIDTPTGKRRVLDSYLVIGRIDPQVAEDFHTICVRDRLGIVGGAAYEYLLMRFDERREPRDVLKLGTVTIPAR
;
A
#
# COMPACT_ATOMS: atom_id res chain seq x y z
N MET A 1 -10.29 -53.15 6.22
CA MET A 1 -9.79 -51.97 5.48
C MET A 1 -10.63 -50.76 5.91
N PRO A 2 -10.03 -49.64 6.31
CA PRO A 2 -10.79 -48.42 6.56
C PRO A 2 -11.32 -47.87 5.23
N ALA A 3 -12.56 -47.37 5.24
CA ALA A 3 -13.19 -46.77 4.07
C ALA A 3 -12.42 -45.51 3.64
N PRO A 4 -12.27 -45.24 2.33
CA PRO A 4 -11.65 -44.01 1.86
C PRO A 4 -12.48 -42.82 2.34
N LEU A 5 -11.81 -41.82 2.92
CA LEU A 5 -12.44 -40.56 3.32
C LEU A 5 -13.06 -39.94 2.07
N SER A 6 -14.39 -39.88 1.99
CA SER A 6 -15.08 -39.17 0.92
C SER A 6 -14.68 -37.70 1.01
N GLN A 7 -13.97 -37.23 0.00
CA GLN A 7 -13.57 -35.84 -0.13
C GLN A 7 -14.85 -35.01 -0.13
N VAL A 8 -15.10 -34.28 0.96
CA VAL A 8 -16.24 -33.38 1.06
C VAL A 8 -15.99 -32.27 0.03
N THR A 9 -16.71 -32.33 -1.09
CA THR A 9 -16.76 -31.23 -2.05
C THR A 9 -17.51 -30.10 -1.37
N VAL A 10 -16.77 -29.25 -0.65
CA VAL A 10 -17.32 -28.00 -0.14
C VAL A 10 -17.77 -27.22 -1.38
N PRO A 11 -19.03 -26.79 -1.47
CA PRO A 11 -19.49 -25.92 -2.54
C PRO A 11 -18.89 -24.55 -2.25
N TRP A 12 -17.60 -24.41 -2.56
CA TRP A 12 -16.95 -23.13 -2.63
C TRP A 12 -17.81 -22.27 -3.55
N PRO A 13 -18.22 -21.05 -3.17
CA PRO A 13 -19.06 -20.26 -4.03
C PRO A 13 -18.27 -20.04 -5.32
N ALA A 14 -18.78 -20.57 -6.43
CA ALA A 14 -18.22 -20.42 -7.77
C ALA A 14 -18.45 -18.98 -8.27
N ARG A 15 -18.05 -17.98 -7.47
CA ARG A 15 -17.92 -16.63 -7.96
C ARG A 15 -16.67 -16.62 -8.84
N PRO A 16 -16.75 -16.12 -10.08
CA PRO A 16 -15.56 -15.94 -10.90
C PRO A 16 -14.55 -15.09 -10.13
N LEU A 17 -13.26 -15.37 -10.33
CA LEU A 17 -12.21 -14.54 -9.76
C LEU A 17 -12.41 -13.08 -10.22
N PRO A 18 -12.19 -12.10 -9.34
CA PRO A 18 -12.26 -10.70 -9.72
C PRO A 18 -11.28 -10.41 -10.87
N PRO A 19 -11.62 -9.49 -11.78
CA PRO A 19 -10.73 -9.12 -12.88
C PRO A 19 -9.42 -8.55 -12.33
N VAL A 20 -8.31 -8.87 -13.00
CA VAL A 20 -7.00 -8.29 -12.72
C VAL A 20 -6.68 -7.28 -13.83
N ALA A 21 -6.49 -6.02 -13.45
CA ALA A 21 -6.16 -4.94 -14.38
C ALA A 21 -5.01 -4.10 -13.83
N ALA A 22 -4.26 -3.41 -14.69
CA ALA A 22 -3.36 -2.36 -14.23
C ALA A 22 -4.21 -1.16 -13.74
N PRO A 23 -3.79 -0.43 -12.70
CA PRO A 23 -4.49 0.79 -12.30
C PRO A 23 -4.45 1.81 -13.44
N ILE A 24 -5.58 2.48 -13.69
CA ILE A 24 -5.62 3.58 -14.67
C ILE A 24 -4.76 4.73 -14.15
N ASN A 25 -4.86 5.01 -12.85
CA ASN A 25 -3.98 5.94 -12.17
C ASN A 25 -2.60 5.32 -11.91
N THR A 26 -1.63 5.65 -12.76
CA THR A 26 -0.25 5.17 -12.67
C THR A 26 0.51 5.68 -11.44
N ALA A 27 -0.03 6.67 -10.72
CA ALA A 27 0.54 7.11 -9.45
C ALA A 27 0.33 6.07 -8.33
N ILE A 28 -0.58 5.11 -8.49
CA ILE A 28 -0.74 3.97 -7.58
C ILE A 28 0.27 2.88 -7.97
N GLN A 29 1.47 2.97 -7.40
CA GLN A 29 2.60 2.11 -7.79
C GLN A 29 3.50 1.75 -6.59
N PRO A 30 4.22 0.63 -6.65
CA PRO A 30 5.20 0.28 -5.64
C PRO A 30 6.46 1.13 -5.80
N LEU A 31 7.01 1.57 -4.67
CA LEU A 31 8.18 2.43 -4.56
C LEU A 31 9.17 1.83 -3.56
N PHE A 32 10.46 2.12 -3.77
CA PHE A 32 11.49 1.84 -2.78
C PHE A 32 11.71 3.09 -1.93
N LEU A 33 11.64 2.93 -0.60
CA LEU A 33 11.88 3.99 0.37
C LEU A 33 13.24 3.78 1.05
N PRO A 34 14.27 4.52 0.63
CA PRO A 34 15.55 4.53 1.34
C PRO A 34 15.40 5.18 2.72
N TYR A 35 16.01 4.57 3.73
CA TYR A 35 16.00 5.09 5.09
C TYR A 35 16.60 6.51 5.19
N GLN A 36 17.62 6.77 4.39
CA GLN A 36 18.42 8.01 4.44
C GLN A 36 17.57 9.25 4.12
N ASP A 37 16.56 9.09 3.27
CA ASP A 37 15.72 10.19 2.80
C ASP A 37 14.47 10.37 3.67
N TYR A 38 14.13 9.37 4.50
CA TYR A 38 12.89 9.34 5.30
C TYR A 38 13.13 8.85 6.74
N GLY A 39 14.29 9.18 7.33
CA GLY A 39 14.73 8.64 8.63
C GLY A 39 13.78 8.89 9.80
N ASP A 40 12.94 9.93 9.69
CA ASP A 40 11.91 10.27 10.68
C ASP A 40 10.63 9.42 10.53
N ALA A 41 10.40 8.84 9.35
CA ALA A 41 9.17 8.12 9.00
C ALA A 41 9.35 6.60 8.88
N VAL A 42 10.55 6.14 8.51
CA VAL A 42 10.90 4.72 8.44
C VAL A 42 12.17 4.46 9.25
N SER A 43 12.18 3.36 10.01
CA SER A 43 13.35 2.94 10.80
C SER A 43 14.37 2.08 10.02
N ARG A 44 14.04 1.73 8.78
CA ARG A 44 14.84 0.90 7.87
C ARG A 44 14.29 1.06 6.46
N GLU A 45 15.12 0.74 5.48
CA GLU A 45 14.71 0.67 4.08
C GLU A 45 13.54 -0.29 3.91
N THR A 46 12.63 0.07 3.01
CA THR A 46 11.39 -0.67 2.83
C THR A 46 10.84 -0.46 1.42
N ALA A 47 10.01 -1.39 0.96
CA ALA A 47 9.09 -1.09 -0.11
C ALA A 47 7.85 -0.40 0.46
N ALA A 48 7.16 0.35 -0.38
CA ALA A 48 5.87 0.94 -0.06
C ALA A 48 5.02 1.05 -1.33
N ILE A 49 3.73 1.30 -1.16
CA ILE A 49 2.80 1.52 -2.28
C ILE A 49 2.28 2.94 -2.16
N ALA A 50 2.48 3.76 -3.18
CA ALA A 50 1.83 5.07 -3.25
C ALA A 50 0.32 4.90 -3.41
N ILE A 51 -0.45 5.55 -2.56
CA ILE A 51 -1.91 5.43 -2.51
C ILE A 51 -2.63 6.77 -2.49
N GLY A 52 -1.91 7.88 -2.39
CA GLY A 52 -2.48 9.21 -2.35
C GLY A 52 -1.43 10.31 -2.37
N ARG A 53 -1.90 11.54 -2.31
CA ARG A 53 -1.04 12.72 -2.18
C ARG A 53 -1.74 13.87 -1.48
N VAL A 54 -0.94 14.78 -0.94
CA VAL A 54 -1.39 16.05 -0.37
C VAL A 54 -0.78 17.18 -1.20
N ASP A 55 -1.64 17.88 -1.94
CA ASP A 55 -1.27 18.99 -2.82
C ASP A 55 -1.23 20.31 -2.02
N ASN A 56 -0.04 20.67 -1.49
CA ASN A 56 0.34 22.04 -1.06
C ASN A 56 1.70 22.08 -0.35
N ASN A 57 2.39 23.21 -0.45
CA ASN A 57 3.77 23.42 0.00
C ASN A 57 3.91 23.93 1.47
N SER A 58 2.81 24.07 2.22
CA SER A 58 2.85 24.45 3.65
C SER A 58 2.67 23.24 4.57
N ASP A 59 3.66 22.36 4.49
CA ASP A 59 4.06 21.20 5.29
C ASP A 59 3.01 20.31 5.99
N ILE A 60 3.13 19.02 5.68
CA ILE A 60 2.80 17.97 6.62
C ILE A 60 3.82 18.03 7.76
N MET A 61 3.35 18.20 9.00
CA MET A 61 4.27 18.22 10.14
C MET A 61 4.50 16.80 10.63
N HIS A 62 5.76 16.37 10.59
CA HIS A 62 6.19 15.14 11.23
C HIS A 62 6.26 15.37 12.74
N LEU A 63 5.47 14.62 13.49
CA LEU A 63 5.41 14.79 14.94
C LEU A 63 6.52 13.98 15.60
N GLN A 64 7.24 14.57 16.57
CA GLN A 64 8.29 13.86 17.32
C GLN A 64 7.79 12.60 18.03
N SER A 65 6.51 12.55 18.37
CA SER A 65 5.85 11.37 18.95
C SER A 65 5.51 10.27 17.93
N GLY A 66 5.89 10.44 16.67
CA GLY A 66 5.38 9.68 15.54
C GLY A 66 4.04 10.20 15.02
N GLY A 67 3.81 10.00 13.73
CA GLY A 67 2.62 10.43 13.01
C GLY A 67 2.80 11.74 12.22
N TYR A 68 1.73 12.15 11.56
CA TYR A 68 1.73 13.26 10.61
C TYR A 68 0.57 14.20 10.91
N LEU A 69 0.79 15.50 10.83
CA LEU A 69 -0.29 16.49 10.88
C LEU A 69 -0.60 16.96 9.45
N LEU A 70 -1.81 16.70 8.97
CA LEU A 70 -2.28 17.14 7.66
C LEU A 70 -2.58 18.66 7.67
N PRO A 71 -2.58 19.33 6.50
CA PRO A 71 -2.82 20.77 6.44
C PRO A 71 -4.25 21.18 6.85
N THR A 72 -5.23 20.26 6.75
CA THR A 72 -6.64 20.49 7.07
C THR A 72 -7.18 19.43 8.05
N ASP A 73 -8.45 19.55 8.44
CA ASP A 73 -9.19 18.58 9.24
C ASP A 73 -9.85 17.47 8.40
N ASN A 74 -9.71 17.53 7.07
CA ASN A 74 -10.27 16.55 6.15
C ASN A 74 -9.87 15.11 6.55
N PRO A 75 -10.77 14.12 6.33
CA PRO A 75 -10.41 12.72 6.50
C PRO A 75 -9.25 12.35 5.56
N LEU A 76 -8.40 11.40 5.97
CA LEU A 76 -7.25 10.98 5.17
C LEU A 76 -7.70 10.45 3.80
N GLU A 77 -8.87 9.82 3.76
CA GLU A 77 -9.54 9.28 2.59
C GLU A 77 -9.72 10.32 1.48
N ALA A 78 -9.86 11.61 1.82
CA ALA A 78 -9.97 12.69 0.84
C ALA A 78 -8.68 12.96 0.06
N PHE A 79 -7.54 12.42 0.52
CA PHE A 79 -6.22 12.58 -0.10
C PHE A 79 -5.77 11.32 -0.85
N LEU A 80 -6.57 10.25 -0.84
CA LEU A 80 -6.26 9.00 -1.54
C LEU A 80 -6.56 9.13 -3.02
N TYR A 81 -5.76 8.45 -3.83
CA TYR A 81 -6.01 8.34 -5.25
C TYR A 81 -7.27 7.52 -5.51
N ALA A 82 -8.10 8.00 -6.44
CA ALA A 82 -9.07 7.15 -7.10
C ALA A 82 -8.32 6.24 -8.08
N PRO A 83 -8.55 4.91 -8.07
CA PRO A 83 -7.90 4.00 -9.00
C PRO A 83 -8.40 4.16 -10.44
N ASP A 84 -9.63 4.65 -10.62
CA ASP A 84 -10.29 4.92 -11.91
C ASP A 84 -10.96 6.32 -11.90
N ASP A 85 -11.33 6.83 -13.08
CA ASP A 85 -12.05 8.10 -13.25
C ASP A 85 -13.55 7.96 -12.92
N ALA A 86 -13.91 7.91 -11.63
CA ALA A 86 -15.21 8.33 -11.08
C ALA A 86 -15.34 7.92 -9.61
N SER A 87 -15.13 8.86 -8.68
CA SER A 87 -15.48 8.80 -7.23
C SER A 87 -15.22 7.51 -6.45
N ASP A 88 -14.40 6.59 -6.99
CA ASP A 88 -14.27 5.25 -6.46
C ASP A 88 -13.19 5.25 -5.39
N THR A 89 -13.56 4.77 -4.21
CA THR A 89 -12.63 4.72 -3.09
C THR A 89 -11.61 3.60 -3.30
N LEU A 90 -10.37 3.86 -2.91
CA LEU A 90 -9.35 2.83 -2.85
C LEU A 90 -9.62 1.82 -1.72
N LEU A 91 -10.18 2.30 -0.61
CA LEU A 91 -10.50 1.52 0.58
C LEU A 91 -11.88 0.85 0.47
N PRO A 92 -12.07 -0.36 1.06
CA PRO A 92 -11.05 -1.18 1.72
C PRO A 92 -10.19 -2.00 0.74
N PHE A 93 -8.97 -2.34 1.14
CA PHE A 93 -8.11 -3.23 0.34
C PHE A 93 -7.18 -4.12 1.17
N VAL A 94 -6.63 -5.15 0.53
CA VAL A 94 -5.45 -5.89 0.97
C VAL A 94 -4.34 -5.76 -0.06
N LEU A 95 -3.09 -5.77 0.40
CA LEU A 95 -1.92 -5.82 -0.46
C LEU A 95 -1.34 -7.22 -0.45
N TYR A 96 -1.30 -7.85 -1.63
CA TYR A 96 -0.53 -9.05 -1.87
C TYR A 96 0.85 -8.68 -2.36
N ARG A 97 1.85 -9.42 -1.88
CA ARG A 97 3.25 -9.31 -2.27
C ARG A 97 3.77 -10.69 -2.64
N ARG A 98 4.57 -10.75 -3.70
CA ARG A 98 5.43 -11.90 -4.00
C ARG A 98 6.78 -11.47 -4.53
N GLN A 99 7.81 -12.24 -4.23
CA GLN A 99 9.11 -12.06 -4.88
C GLN A 99 9.03 -12.62 -6.31
N VAL A 100 9.59 -11.88 -7.27
CA VAL A 100 9.70 -12.30 -8.67
C VAL A 100 11.16 -12.50 -9.04
N ALA A 101 11.40 -13.42 -9.98
CA ALA A 101 12.74 -13.70 -10.45
C ALA A 101 13.34 -12.50 -11.17
N ASN A 102 14.63 -12.26 -10.97
CA ASN A 102 15.40 -11.25 -11.68
C ASN A 102 16.84 -11.75 -11.90
N SER A 103 17.73 -10.90 -12.42
CA SER A 103 19.12 -11.30 -12.71
C SER A 103 19.93 -11.73 -11.48
N LEU A 104 19.66 -11.16 -10.30
CA LEU A 104 20.35 -11.49 -9.05
C LEU A 104 19.70 -12.65 -8.29
N PHE A 105 18.40 -12.84 -8.49
CA PHE A 105 17.59 -13.92 -7.91
C PHE A 105 16.85 -14.66 -9.04
N PRO A 106 17.57 -15.47 -9.85
CA PRO A 106 16.98 -16.14 -11.02
C PRO A 106 15.99 -17.25 -10.65
N SER A 107 16.05 -17.74 -9.41
CA SER A 107 15.17 -18.78 -8.89
C SER A 107 14.59 -18.34 -7.56
N VAL A 108 13.27 -18.12 -7.52
CA VAL A 108 12.52 -17.70 -6.33
C VAL A 108 11.40 -18.69 -6.08
N SER A 109 11.10 -18.96 -4.82
CA SER A 109 9.92 -19.76 -4.47
C SER A 109 8.67 -18.92 -4.67
N GLY A 110 8.05 -19.02 -5.85
CA GLY A 110 6.79 -18.34 -6.17
C GLY A 110 5.58 -18.82 -5.34
N GLN A 111 5.78 -19.77 -4.42
CA GLN A 111 4.74 -20.34 -3.56
C GLN A 111 4.46 -19.47 -2.32
N TYR A 112 5.36 -18.56 -1.96
CA TYR A 112 5.16 -17.66 -0.82
C TYR A 112 4.58 -16.33 -1.29
N VAL A 113 3.25 -16.23 -1.18
CA VAL A 113 2.54 -14.95 -1.29
C VAL A 113 2.25 -14.46 0.13
N GLN A 114 2.61 -13.22 0.39
CA GLN A 114 2.32 -12.56 1.66
C GLN A 114 1.20 -11.55 1.45
N VAL A 115 0.35 -11.38 2.45
CA VAL A 115 -0.79 -10.48 2.39
C VAL A 115 -0.85 -9.62 3.64
N THR A 116 -1.16 -8.33 3.48
CA THR A 116 -1.44 -7.46 4.63
C THR A 116 -2.78 -7.83 5.28
N PRO A 117 -3.01 -7.43 6.54
CA PRO A 117 -4.38 -7.30 7.04
C PRO A 117 -5.21 -6.42 6.09
N MET A 118 -6.53 -6.58 6.13
CA MET A 118 -7.43 -5.69 5.41
C MET A 118 -7.32 -4.28 5.99
N ILE A 119 -7.07 -3.32 5.11
CA ILE A 119 -6.96 -1.90 5.43
C ILE A 119 -8.31 -1.28 5.06
N GLU A 120 -9.09 -0.95 6.08
CA GLU A 120 -10.41 -0.33 5.93
C GLU A 120 -10.37 1.15 6.25
N HIS A 121 -9.56 1.53 7.25
CA HIS A 121 -9.37 2.89 7.74
C HIS A 121 -7.95 3.04 8.26
N PHE A 122 -7.47 4.28 8.30
CA PHE A 122 -6.20 4.62 8.93
C PHE A 122 -6.44 5.37 10.22
N ALA A 123 -5.70 5.00 11.27
CA ALA A 123 -5.84 5.63 12.57
C ALA A 123 -5.54 7.14 12.48
N SER A 124 -6.51 7.98 12.84
CA SER A 124 -6.37 9.43 12.86
C SER A 124 -7.30 10.10 13.88
N ALA A 125 -6.97 11.33 14.27
CA ALA A 125 -7.74 12.13 15.23
C ALA A 125 -7.66 13.62 14.87
N ILE A 126 -8.58 14.43 15.39
CA ILE A 126 -8.42 15.89 15.36
C ILE A 126 -7.44 16.30 16.45
N ASP A 127 -6.39 17.01 16.06
CA ASP A 127 -5.45 17.64 16.98
C ASP A 127 -6.10 18.90 17.57
N THR A 128 -6.45 18.87 18.86
CA THR A 128 -7.20 19.95 19.52
C THR A 128 -6.50 21.32 19.46
N PRO A 129 -5.17 21.43 19.64
CA PRO A 129 -4.48 22.72 19.56
C PRO A 129 -4.56 23.39 18.19
N THR A 130 -4.50 22.61 17.10
CA THR A 130 -4.42 23.16 15.73
C THR A 130 -5.72 23.04 14.95
N GLY A 131 -6.66 22.21 15.40
CA GLY A 131 -7.87 21.83 14.65
C GLY A 131 -7.59 20.91 13.45
N LYS A 132 -6.33 20.55 13.19
CA LYS A 132 -5.91 19.77 12.00
C LYS A 132 -6.05 18.28 12.24
N ARG A 133 -6.08 17.49 11.15
CA ARG A 133 -6.08 16.03 11.22
C ARG A 133 -4.69 15.51 11.54
N ARG A 134 -4.57 14.77 12.63
CA ARG A 134 -3.37 14.02 13.01
C ARG A 134 -3.52 12.54 12.61
N VAL A 135 -2.64 12.06 11.75
CA VAL A 135 -2.50 10.65 11.37
C VAL A 135 -1.60 9.96 12.40
N LEU A 136 -2.07 8.82 12.90
CA LEU A 136 -1.42 8.02 13.94
C LEU A 136 -0.97 6.64 13.43
N ASP A 137 -1.32 6.31 12.19
CA ASP A 137 -1.13 4.98 11.65
C ASP A 137 0.33 4.70 11.25
N SER A 138 0.94 3.70 11.89
CA SER A 138 2.32 3.28 11.61
C SER A 138 2.49 2.52 10.28
N TYR A 139 1.40 2.18 9.60
CA TYR A 139 1.43 1.64 8.24
C TYR A 139 1.63 2.73 7.19
N LEU A 140 1.50 4.01 7.56
CA LEU A 140 1.63 5.11 6.62
C LEU A 140 3.00 5.78 6.69
N VAL A 141 3.52 6.07 5.51
CA VAL A 141 4.63 6.99 5.29
C VAL A 141 4.09 8.14 4.46
N ILE A 142 4.21 9.36 4.96
CA ILE A 142 3.85 10.56 4.20
C ILE A 142 5.08 11.45 4.11
N GLY A 143 5.42 11.86 2.90
CA GLY A 143 6.67 12.57 2.64
C GLY A 143 6.79 12.98 1.18
N ARG A 144 7.80 13.77 0.85
CA ARG A 144 8.17 14.08 -0.54
C ARG A 144 8.86 12.87 -1.17
N ILE A 145 8.06 11.87 -1.57
CA ILE A 145 8.51 10.50 -1.86
C ILE A 145 8.88 10.26 -3.34
N ASP A 146 8.91 11.30 -4.17
CA ASP A 146 9.24 11.14 -5.59
C ASP A 146 10.24 12.20 -6.09
N PRO A 147 11.42 11.80 -6.62
CA PRO A 147 12.33 12.71 -7.30
C PRO A 147 11.89 13.09 -8.74
N GLN A 148 10.85 12.45 -9.30
CA GLN A 148 10.36 12.65 -10.67
C GLN A 148 9.15 13.59 -10.78
N VAL A 149 8.53 14.00 -9.66
CA VAL A 149 7.36 14.89 -9.70
C VAL A 149 7.67 16.24 -9.08
N ALA A 150 7.10 17.29 -9.68
CA ALA A 150 7.26 18.68 -9.28
C ALA A 150 7.20 18.84 -7.75
N GLU A 151 8.11 19.66 -7.23
CA GLU A 151 8.52 19.79 -5.81
C GLU A 151 7.41 20.17 -4.79
N ASP A 152 6.12 20.15 -5.17
CA ASP A 152 5.03 20.82 -4.46
C ASP A 152 4.01 19.91 -3.74
N PHE A 153 4.22 18.59 -3.68
CA PHE A 153 3.32 17.69 -2.94
C PHE A 153 4.03 16.62 -2.10
N HIS A 154 3.29 16.11 -1.10
CA HIS A 154 3.69 14.97 -0.31
C HIS A 154 2.90 13.72 -0.75
N THR A 155 3.58 12.62 -1.02
CA THR A 155 2.96 11.33 -1.36
C THR A 155 2.57 10.60 -0.08
N ILE A 156 1.39 9.99 -0.09
CA ILE A 156 0.92 9.08 0.96
C ILE A 156 1.20 7.65 0.50
N CYS A 157 1.96 6.92 1.28
CA CYS A 157 2.38 5.56 0.98
C CYS A 157 1.96 4.58 2.09
N VAL A 158 1.49 3.40 1.70
CA VAL A 158 1.39 2.26 2.62
C VAL A 158 2.72 1.53 2.65
N ARG A 159 3.31 1.47 3.83
CA ARG A 159 4.55 0.77 4.09
C ARG A 159 4.35 -0.73 4.01
N ASP A 160 5.21 -1.38 3.23
CA ASP A 160 5.39 -2.82 3.36
C ASP A 160 6.14 -3.13 4.67
N ARG A 161 5.44 -3.71 5.64
CA ARG A 161 6.06 -3.99 6.95
C ARG A 161 6.96 -5.23 6.94
N LEU A 162 6.90 -6.02 5.87
CA LEU A 162 7.66 -7.25 5.73
C LEU A 162 9.08 -6.92 5.26
N GLY A 163 10.05 -7.72 5.70
CA GLY A 163 11.45 -7.51 5.34
C GLY A 163 11.68 -7.49 3.83
N ILE A 164 12.59 -6.65 3.38
CA ILE A 164 13.06 -6.62 1.99
C ILE A 164 14.48 -7.19 1.93
N VAL A 165 14.83 -7.76 0.78
CA VAL A 165 16.17 -8.29 0.49
C VAL A 165 16.80 -7.44 -0.59
N GLY A 166 18.04 -6.98 -0.37
CA GLY A 166 18.81 -6.19 -1.35
C GLY A 166 18.96 -6.96 -2.66
N GLY A 167 18.73 -6.28 -3.79
CA GLY A 167 18.77 -6.86 -5.13
C GLY A 167 17.54 -7.68 -5.54
N ALA A 168 16.62 -7.98 -4.62
CA ALA A 168 15.40 -8.72 -4.94
C ALA A 168 14.35 -7.80 -5.58
N ALA A 169 13.44 -8.39 -6.38
CA ALA A 169 12.31 -7.69 -6.96
C ALA A 169 10.99 -8.24 -6.39
N TYR A 170 10.05 -7.34 -6.10
CA TYR A 170 8.75 -7.68 -5.52
C TYR A 170 7.61 -7.13 -6.36
N GLU A 171 6.67 -8.01 -6.73
CA GLU A 171 5.44 -7.63 -7.43
C GLU A 171 4.30 -7.47 -6.41
N TYR A 172 3.51 -6.41 -6.59
CA TYR A 172 2.39 -6.07 -5.71
C TYR A 172 1.06 -6.12 -6.46
N LEU A 173 0.05 -6.71 -5.80
CA LEU A 173 -1.34 -6.67 -6.22
C LEU A 173 -2.17 -6.04 -5.10
N LEU A 174 -3.04 -5.10 -5.44
CA LEU A 174 -3.99 -4.50 -4.51
C LEU A 174 -5.38 -5.04 -4.83
N MET A 175 -5.96 -5.80 -3.90
CA MET A 175 -7.33 -6.31 -4.05
C MET A 175 -8.27 -5.42 -3.26
N ARG A 176 -9.25 -4.84 -3.95
CA ARG A 176 -10.28 -4.00 -3.33
C ARG A 176 -11.51 -4.81 -2.97
N PHE A 177 -12.23 -4.36 -1.97
CA PHE A 177 -13.50 -4.97 -1.55
C PHE A 177 -14.65 -3.98 -1.66
N ASP A 178 -15.85 -4.53 -1.89
CA ASP A 178 -17.07 -3.74 -1.91
C ASP A 178 -17.62 -3.49 -0.48
N GLU A 179 -18.79 -2.85 -0.40
CA GLU A 179 -19.48 -2.55 0.85
C GLU A 179 -19.85 -3.80 1.66
N ARG A 180 -19.92 -4.98 1.02
CA ARG A 180 -20.20 -6.27 1.67
C ARG A 180 -18.93 -7.00 2.09
N ARG A 181 -17.76 -6.38 1.92
CA ARG A 181 -16.43 -6.99 2.14
C ARG A 181 -16.19 -8.19 1.22
N GLU A 182 -16.78 -8.21 0.02
CA GLU A 182 -16.46 -9.19 -1.02
C GLU A 182 -15.40 -8.62 -1.98
N PRO A 183 -14.48 -9.46 -2.51
CA PRO A 183 -13.53 -9.02 -3.52
C PRO A 183 -14.23 -8.43 -4.75
N ARG A 184 -13.83 -7.21 -5.11
CA ARG A 184 -14.38 -6.45 -6.24
C ARG A 184 -13.51 -6.57 -7.48
N ASP A 185 -12.26 -6.13 -7.36
CA ASP A 185 -11.25 -6.15 -8.42
C ASP A 185 -9.84 -6.26 -7.83
N VAL A 186 -8.87 -6.50 -8.71
CA VAL A 186 -7.46 -6.57 -8.36
C VAL A 186 -6.67 -5.64 -9.28
N LEU A 187 -5.97 -4.69 -8.67
CA LEU A 187 -5.04 -3.79 -9.34
C LEU A 187 -3.64 -4.40 -9.32
N LYS A 188 -3.08 -4.64 -10.50
CA LYS A 188 -1.69 -5.06 -10.68
C LYS A 188 -0.80 -3.83 -10.70
N LEU A 189 -0.19 -3.52 -9.56
CA LEU A 189 0.54 -2.26 -9.35
C LEU A 189 1.94 -2.25 -10.00
N GLY A 190 2.48 -3.41 -10.33
CA GLY A 190 3.80 -3.55 -10.93
C GLY A 190 4.82 -4.13 -9.96
N THR A 191 6.10 -3.87 -10.24
CA THR A 191 7.24 -4.46 -9.53
C THR A 191 8.19 -3.37 -9.08
N VAL A 192 8.72 -3.49 -7.85
CA VAL A 192 9.82 -2.67 -7.35
C VAL A 192 11.06 -3.55 -7.17
N THR A 193 12.20 -3.08 -7.66
CA THR A 193 13.50 -3.72 -7.43
C THR A 193 14.22 -3.00 -6.31
N ILE A 194 14.63 -3.73 -5.29
CA ILE A 194 15.40 -3.19 -4.17
C ILE A 194 16.85 -3.03 -4.61
N PRO A 195 17.49 -1.87 -4.39
CA PRO A 195 18.91 -1.69 -4.69
C PRO A 195 19.77 -2.79 -4.07
N ALA A 196 20.69 -3.34 -4.85
CA ALA A 196 21.70 -4.26 -4.34
C ALA A 196 22.66 -3.47 -3.46
N ARG A 197 22.98 -4.01 -2.28
CA ARG A 197 24.00 -3.50 -1.37
C ARG A 197 24.99 -4.61 -1.09
#